data_AF-A0A8C4RN49-F1
#
_entry.id   AF-A0A8C4RN49-F1
#
_cell.length_a   1.000
_cell.length_b   1.000
_cell.length_c   1.000
_cell.angle_alpha   90.00
_cell.angle_beta   90.00
_cell.angle_gamma   90.00
#
_symmetry.space_group_name_H-M   'P 1'
#
loop_
_entity.id
_entity.type
_entity.pdbx_description
1 polymer ?
#
loop_
_entity_poly.entity_id
_entity_poly.type
_entity_poly.pdbx_seq_one_letter_code
_entity_poly.pdbx_strand_id
1 'polypeptide(L)'
;MQSLLHIFQKYFYGPHKRKMGFLGLLRLSVLQNFFRAWQKGFQGNMDGEGFILGGVFVIGSGKQGILLEHREKEFGDKVNITLVTEAARMVEAQN
;
A
#
# COMPACT_ATOMS: atom_id res chain seq x y z
N MET A 1 12.55 -27.34 18.20
CA MET A 1 11.16 -27.09 18.65
C MET A 1 10.74 -25.61 18.62
N GLN A 2 11.61 -24.64 18.29
CA GLN A 2 11.24 -23.23 18.04
C GLN A 2 10.97 -22.90 16.55
N SER A 3 11.37 -23.76 15.62
CA SER A 3 11.26 -23.54 14.17
C SER A 3 9.85 -23.73 13.59
N LEU A 4 8.96 -24.45 14.27
CA LEU A 4 7.60 -24.75 13.79
C LEU A 4 6.58 -23.64 14.08
N LEU A 5 6.90 -22.68 14.96
CA LEU A 5 5.97 -21.60 15.34
C LEU A 5 5.99 -20.41 14.38
N HIS A 6 7.00 -20.31 13.50
CA HIS A 6 7.11 -19.24 12.49
C HIS A 6 6.21 -19.43 11.25
N ILE A 7 5.66 -20.63 11.04
CA ILE A 7 4.88 -20.96 9.83
C ILE A 7 3.47 -20.34 9.86
N PHE A 8 2.96 -19.95 11.04
CA PHE A 8 1.56 -19.52 11.20
C PHE A 8 1.32 -18.02 11.36
N GLN A 9 2.35 -17.18 11.39
CA GLN A 9 2.11 -15.73 11.27
C GLN A 9 1.91 -15.37 9.79
N LYS A 10 0.68 -15.59 9.31
CA LYS A 10 0.20 -15.01 8.05
C LYS A 10 0.05 -13.51 8.24
N TYR A 11 1.13 -12.78 8.02
CA TYR A 11 1.06 -11.32 7.94
C TYR A 11 0.30 -10.94 6.66
N PHE A 12 -0.85 -10.30 6.82
CA PHE A 12 -1.69 -9.82 5.72
C PHE A 12 -0.89 -8.98 4.70
N TYR A 13 0.08 -8.22 5.19
CA TYR A 13 0.96 -7.34 4.39
C TYR A 13 2.22 -8.02 3.85
N GLY A 14 2.32 -9.35 3.95
CA GLY A 14 3.48 -10.14 3.58
C GLY A 14 4.51 -10.31 4.71
N PRO A 15 5.48 -11.23 4.55
CA PRO A 15 6.38 -11.66 5.62
C PRO A 15 7.40 -10.59 6.07
N HIS A 16 7.61 -9.55 5.27
CA HIS A 16 8.60 -8.51 5.54
C HIS A 16 8.02 -7.12 5.33
N LYS A 17 8.28 -6.21 6.28
CA LYS A 17 7.98 -4.79 6.13
C LYS A 17 8.75 -4.23 4.94
N ARG A 18 8.05 -3.59 4.00
CA ARG A 18 8.66 -2.97 2.84
C ARG A 18 9.15 -1.58 3.22
N LYS A 19 10.46 -1.36 3.09
CA LYS A 19 11.09 -0.07 3.35
C LYS A 19 11.79 0.45 2.11
N MET A 20 11.84 1.75 1.96
CA MET A 20 12.64 2.44 0.97
C MET A 20 13.54 3.44 1.71
N GLY A 21 14.86 3.21 1.65
CA GLY A 21 15.83 4.07 2.32
C GLY A 21 16.03 5.42 1.63
N PHE A 22 16.91 6.25 2.19
CA PHE A 22 17.19 7.62 1.72
C PHE A 22 17.49 7.73 0.22
N LEU A 23 18.22 6.78 -0.37
CA LEU A 23 18.50 6.78 -1.82
C LEU A 23 17.23 6.70 -2.68
N GLY A 24 16.15 6.13 -2.13
CA GLY A 24 14.86 6.10 -2.79
C GLY A 24 14.18 7.47 -2.90
N LEU A 25 14.43 8.37 -1.96
CA LEU A 25 13.92 9.75 -2.00
C LEU A 25 14.55 10.57 -3.14
N LEU A 26 15.76 10.20 -3.57
CA LEU A 26 16.46 10.85 -4.69
C LEU A 26 15.95 10.40 -6.07
N ARG A 27 15.03 9.43 -6.14
CA ARG A 27 14.46 9.01 -7.42
C ARG A 27 13.66 10.14 -8.05
N LEU A 28 13.88 10.37 -9.34
CA LEU A 28 13.19 11.40 -10.11
C LEU A 28 11.67 11.29 -10.01
N SER A 29 11.12 10.07 -10.02
CA SER A 29 9.69 9.80 -9.87
C SER A 29 9.14 10.23 -8.51
N VAL A 30 9.85 9.94 -7.42
CA VAL A 30 9.48 10.35 -6.06
C VAL A 30 9.51 11.87 -5.92
N LEU A 31 10.55 12.53 -6.44
CA LEU A 31 10.63 13.99 -6.44
C LEU A 31 9.50 14.63 -7.24
N GLN A 32 9.17 14.09 -8.42
CA GLN A 32 8.02 14.53 -9.21
C GLN A 32 6.70 14.34 -8.46
N ASN A 33 6.52 13.22 -7.76
CA ASN A 33 5.33 12.95 -6.96
C ASN A 33 5.20 13.95 -5.79
N PHE A 34 6.32 14.27 -5.13
CA PHE A 34 6.35 15.27 -4.06
C PHE A 34 5.97 16.66 -4.59
N PHE A 35 6.56 17.08 -5.71
CA PHE A 35 6.23 18.36 -6.34
C PHE A 35 4.75 18.45 -6.73
N ARG A 36 4.19 17.37 -7.31
CA ARG A 36 2.75 17.28 -7.63
C ARG A 36 1.87 17.36 -6.39
N ALA A 37 2.27 16.74 -5.27
CA ALA A 37 1.53 16.80 -4.02
C ALA A 37 1.56 18.22 -3.42
N TRP A 38 2.73 18.85 -3.46
CA TRP A 38 2.92 20.22 -3.00
C TRP A 38 2.10 21.23 -3.80
N GLN A 39 2.09 21.13 -5.15
CA GLN A 39 1.25 21.97 -6.01
C GLN A 39 -0.25 21.85 -5.71
N LYS A 40 -0.70 20.70 -5.20
CA LYS A 40 -2.10 20.46 -4.83
C LYS A 40 -2.42 20.85 -3.38
N GLY A 41 -1.46 21.43 -2.66
CA GLY A 41 -1.64 21.89 -1.29
C GLY A 41 -1.74 20.77 -0.25
N PHE A 42 -1.30 19.55 -0.58
CA PHE A 42 -1.31 18.46 0.40
C PHE A 42 -0.24 18.70 1.46
N GLN A 43 -0.66 18.93 2.71
CA GLN A 43 0.22 18.81 3.87
C GLN A 43 0.30 17.33 4.25
N GLY A 44 1.44 16.70 3.96
CA GLY A 44 1.71 15.35 4.41
C GLY A 44 1.94 15.30 5.92
N ASN A 45 1.54 14.19 6.54
CA ASN A 45 1.97 13.89 7.90
C ASN A 45 3.43 13.36 7.85
N MET A 46 4.32 13.99 8.61
CA MET A 46 5.73 13.61 8.71
C MET A 46 6.04 12.83 10.00
N ASP A 47 5.03 12.52 10.80
CA ASP A 47 5.20 11.73 12.02
C ASP A 47 5.55 10.28 11.68
N GLY A 48 6.72 9.84 12.15
CA GLY A 48 7.22 8.47 11.99
C GLY A 48 8.57 8.39 11.26
N GLU A 49 8.98 7.17 10.92
CA GLU A 49 10.27 6.89 10.27
C GLU A 49 10.31 7.37 8.80
N GLY A 50 9.15 7.46 8.14
CA GLY A 50 9.04 7.89 6.74
C GLY A 50 9.60 6.90 5.69
N PHE A 51 10.18 5.77 6.11
CA PHE A 51 10.76 4.78 5.19
C PHE A 51 9.81 3.63 4.81
N ILE A 52 8.67 3.47 5.46
CA ILE A 52 7.74 2.37 5.17
C ILE A 52 6.96 2.66 3.89
N LEU A 53 6.92 1.70 2.97
CA LEU A 53 6.06 1.75 1.78
C LEU A 53 4.65 1.28 2.11
N GLY A 54 3.66 1.98 1.56
CA GLY A 54 2.25 1.70 1.75
C GLY A 54 1.69 0.66 0.79
N GLY A 55 0.36 0.57 0.80
CA GLY A 55 -0.42 -0.24 -0.13
C GLY A 55 -1.92 -0.02 0.08
N VAL A 56 -2.69 -0.36 -0.94
CA VAL A 56 -4.14 -0.31 -0.95
C VAL A 56 -4.66 -1.72 -1.20
N PHE A 57 -5.58 -2.15 -0.35
CA PHE A 57 -6.23 -3.44 -0.45
C PHE A 57 -7.74 -3.23 -0.45
N VAL A 58 -8.44 -3.93 -1.33
CA VAL A 58 -9.90 -4.08 -1.26
C VAL A 58 -10.18 -5.53 -0.88
N ILE A 59 -10.89 -5.70 0.23
CA ILE A 59 -11.20 -7.00 0.81
C ILE A 59 -12.71 -7.21 0.70
N GLY A 60 -13.11 -8.29 0.02
CA GLY A 60 -14.50 -8.68 -0.13
C GLY A 60 -15.07 -9.35 1.12
N SER A 61 -16.39 -9.42 1.21
CA SER A 61 -17.08 -10.03 2.35
C SER A 61 -16.97 -11.56 2.36
N GLY A 62 -17.01 -12.15 3.55
CA GLY A 62 -17.07 -13.60 3.73
C GLY A 62 -15.88 -14.34 3.11
N LYS A 63 -16.15 -15.15 2.07
CA LYS A 63 -15.14 -16.00 1.40
C LYS A 63 -14.55 -15.35 0.14
N GLN A 64 -14.93 -14.13 -0.19
CA GLN A 64 -14.53 -13.45 -1.43
C GLN A 64 -13.03 -13.08 -1.44
N GLY A 65 -12.41 -12.89 -0.28
CA GLY A 65 -10.97 -12.68 -0.16
C GLY A 65 -10.52 -11.30 -0.63
N ILE A 66 -9.30 -11.20 -1.16
CA ILE A 66 -8.72 -9.94 -1.64
C ILE A 66 -9.16 -9.71 -3.08
N LEU A 67 -9.88 -8.62 -3.31
CA LEU A 67 -10.40 -8.20 -4.62
C LEU A 67 -9.43 -7.31 -5.37
N LEU A 68 -8.64 -6.53 -4.63
CA LEU A 68 -7.57 -5.71 -5.18
C LEU A 68 -6.42 -5.65 -4.19
N GLU A 69 -5.21 -5.79 -4.72
CA GLU A 69 -3.97 -5.58 -4.01
C GLU A 69 -3.08 -4.65 -4.85
N HIS A 70 -2.81 -3.48 -4.31
CA HIS A 70 -1.81 -2.57 -4.85
C HIS A 70 -0.78 -2.31 -3.75
N ARG A 71 0.45 -2.74 -3.97
CA ARG A 71 1.55 -2.42 -3.07
C ARG A 71 2.41 -1.34 -3.71
N GLU A 72 2.66 -0.25 -3.00
CA GLU A 72 3.48 0.85 -3.52
C GLU A 72 4.86 0.32 -3.92
N LYS A 73 5.32 0.65 -5.12
CA LYS A 73 6.68 0.35 -5.57
C LYS A 73 7.70 1.33 -4.98
N GLU A 74 7.28 2.58 -4.85
CA GLU A 74 8.05 3.70 -4.33
C GLU A 74 7.11 4.78 -3.78
N PHE A 75 7.67 5.76 -3.08
CA PHE A 75 6.86 6.80 -2.47
C PHE A 75 6.03 7.58 -3.49
N GLY A 76 4.73 7.67 -3.22
CA GLY A 76 3.78 8.35 -4.09
C GLY A 76 3.40 7.55 -5.35
N ASP A 77 3.77 6.27 -5.44
CA ASP A 77 3.16 5.33 -6.39
C ASP A 77 1.67 5.23 -6.07
N LYS A 78 0.82 5.64 -7.00
CA LYS A 78 -0.62 5.76 -6.76
C LYS A 78 -1.33 4.53 -7.30
N VAL A 79 -2.21 3.98 -6.47
CA VAL A 79 -3.20 3.01 -6.94
C VAL A 79 -4.11 3.64 -8.01
N ASN A 80 -4.52 2.84 -8.98
CA ASN A 80 -5.55 3.24 -9.92
C ASN A 80 -6.92 3.30 -9.21
N ILE A 81 -7.46 4.50 -9.04
CA ILE A 81 -8.72 4.75 -8.33
C ILE A 81 -9.91 4.08 -9.03
N THR A 82 -9.90 3.96 -10.35
CA THR A 82 -10.95 3.25 -11.10
C THR A 82 -11.01 1.80 -10.69
N LEU A 83 -9.86 1.11 -10.64
CA LEU A 83 -9.78 -0.28 -10.19
C LEU A 83 -10.20 -0.44 -8.73
N VAL A 84 -9.85 0.51 -7.85
CA VAL A 84 -10.31 0.50 -6.46
C VAL A 84 -11.82 0.61 -6.39
N THR A 85 -12.42 1.48 -7.19
CA THR A 85 -13.86 1.72 -7.21
C THR A 85 -14.61 0.51 -7.76
N GLU A 86 -14.11 -0.11 -8.84
CA GLU A 86 -14.64 -1.35 -9.40
C GLU A 86 -14.57 -2.49 -8.39
N ALA A 87 -13.41 -2.71 -7.77
CA ALA A 87 -13.23 -3.72 -6.74
C ALA A 87 -14.14 -3.47 -5.52
N ALA A 88 -14.32 -2.20 -5.12
CA ALA A 88 -15.20 -1.84 -4.02
C ALA A 88 -16.68 -2.17 -4.33
N ARG A 89 -17.15 -1.92 -5.55
CA ARG A 89 -18.51 -2.29 -5.99
C ARG A 89 -18.73 -3.80 -5.97
N MET A 90 -17.69 -4.59 -6.25
CA MET A 90 -17.77 -6.05 -6.17
C MET A 90 -17.96 -6.56 -4.73
N VAL A 91 -17.66 -5.76 -3.71
CA VAL A 91 -17.91 -6.12 -2.30
C VAL A 91 -19.41 -6.16 -2.01
N GLU A 92 -20.19 -5.24 -2.58
CA GLU A 92 -21.63 -5.12 -2.31
C GLU A 92 -22.49 -6.12 -3.10
N ALA A 93 -21.97 -6.65 -4.21
CA ALA A 93 -22.71 -7.51 -5.14
C ALA A 93 -23.04 -8.93 -4.61
N GLN A 94 -22.71 -9.25 -3.35
CA GLN A 94 -23.07 -10.53 -2.70
C GLN A 94 -24.27 -10.44 -1.76
N ASN A 95 -24.96 -9.30 -1.70
CA ASN A 95 -26.23 -9.17 -0.97
C ASN A 95 -27.44 -9.53 -1.84
#